data_AF-A0A1G2MGI2-F1
#
_entry.id   AF-A0A1G2MGI2-F1
#
_cell.length_a   1.000
_cell.length_b   1.000
_cell.length_c   1.000
_cell.angle_alpha   90.00
_cell.angle_beta   90.00
_cell.angle_gamma   90.00
#
_symmetry.space_group_name_H-M   'P 1'
#
loop_
_entity.id
_entity.type
_entity.pdbx_description
1 polymer ?
#
loop_
_entity_poly.entity_id
_entity_poly.type
_entity_poly.pdbx_seq_one_letter_code
_entity_poly.pdbx_strand_id
1 'polypeptide(L)'
;MNKYIKIVALVLTLGLGSGAYAIATTSTDVMPGINREVRESRQTFQEETVKPALQQIREQRESARGETNEVRAQIQSEIQEGREALQEQKRVFREDLRKKLASGLRARITKTLLRLDEVIVRLENINKRIETRITRLESEGLTPVTTKAMVQESKEKSDLAKTSIQNAKMALASAAISATTDTEELRNILKAAEMSVKEAKTATVDAIASLRGLGQPATTTESVTP
;
A
#
# COMPACT_ATOMS: atom_id res chain seq x y z
N MET A 1 -18.82 -18.44 -10.92
CA MET A 1 -19.22 -18.34 -12.34
C MET A 1 -18.52 -17.14 -12.96
N ASN A 2 -17.45 -17.35 -13.72
CA ASN A 2 -17.22 -16.59 -14.95
C ASN A 2 -16.26 -17.41 -15.81
N LYS A 3 -16.67 -17.57 -17.06
CA LYS A 3 -16.33 -18.63 -17.99
C LYS A 3 -15.42 -18.03 -19.07
N TYR A 4 -14.34 -18.76 -19.40
CA TYR A 4 -13.56 -18.72 -20.65
C TYR A 4 -12.89 -17.40 -21.10
N ILE A 5 -11.57 -17.31 -20.88
CA ILE A 5 -10.66 -16.59 -21.79
C ILE A 5 -9.90 -17.66 -22.57
N LYS A 6 -10.30 -17.86 -23.83
CA LYS A 6 -9.59 -18.71 -24.79
C LYS A 6 -8.42 -17.90 -25.36
N ILE A 7 -7.19 -18.23 -24.97
CA ILE A 7 -5.98 -17.75 -25.64
C ILE A 7 -5.78 -18.60 -26.90
N VAL A 8 -6.05 -18.01 -28.06
CA VAL A 8 -5.71 -18.59 -29.36
C VAL A 8 -4.22 -18.33 -29.59
N ALA A 9 -3.38 -19.30 -29.19
CA ALA A 9 -2.00 -19.38 -29.63
C ALA A 9 -1.98 -20.08 -30.99
N LEU A 10 -1.99 -19.31 -32.08
CA LEU A 10 -1.81 -19.85 -33.43
C LEU A 10 -0.32 -20.08 -33.67
N VAL A 11 0.08 -21.34 -33.51
CA VAL A 11 1.35 -21.90 -33.91
C VAL A 11 1.46 -21.81 -35.43
N LEU A 12 2.41 -21.03 -35.94
CA LEU A 12 2.81 -21.00 -37.35
C LEU A 12 4.19 -21.62 -37.48
N THR A 13 4.23 -22.94 -37.32
CA THR A 13 5.31 -23.81 -37.80
C THR A 13 5.11 -24.01 -39.30
N LEU A 14 5.91 -23.34 -40.12
CA LEU A 14 6.15 -23.73 -41.52
C LEU A 14 7.63 -24.07 -41.67
N GLY A 15 7.93 -25.34 -41.38
CA GLY A 15 9.03 -26.04 -42.01
C GLY A 15 8.54 -26.63 -43.33
N LEU A 16 9.07 -26.15 -44.44
CA LEU A 16 9.15 -26.82 -45.74
C LEU A 16 10.54 -26.41 -46.25
N GLY A 17 11.56 -27.25 -46.11
CA GLY A 17 11.66 -28.50 -46.84
C GLY A 17 12.49 -28.22 -48.10
N SER A 18 13.79 -27.97 -47.91
CA SER A 18 14.79 -27.89 -48.97
C SER A 18 15.01 -29.29 -49.57
N GLY A 19 14.07 -29.71 -50.41
CA GLY A 19 14.19 -30.89 -51.27
C GLY A 19 14.81 -30.48 -52.59
N ALA A 20 16.12 -30.66 -52.74
CA ALA A 20 16.79 -30.61 -54.02
C ALA A 20 16.37 -31.84 -54.84
N TYR A 21 15.41 -31.67 -55.75
CA TYR A 21 15.19 -32.61 -56.84
C TYR A 21 15.94 -32.09 -58.07
N ALA A 22 17.10 -32.71 -58.33
CA ALA A 22 17.77 -32.63 -59.62
C ALA A 22 16.89 -33.35 -60.65
N ILE A 23 16.20 -32.58 -61.49
CA ILE A 23 15.57 -33.11 -62.70
C ILE A 23 16.60 -33.00 -63.81
N ALA A 24 17.07 -34.16 -64.26
CA ALA A 24 17.93 -34.31 -65.41
C ALA A 24 17.24 -33.70 -66.65
N THR A 25 17.87 -32.69 -67.24
CA THR A 25 17.45 -32.13 -68.53
C THR A 25 17.85 -33.11 -69.62
N THR A 26 16.89 -33.91 -70.08
CA THR A 26 17.01 -34.61 -71.36
C THR A 26 16.85 -33.58 -72.48
N SER A 27 17.93 -33.46 -73.26
CA SER A 27 17.97 -32.74 -74.53
C SER A 27 16.80 -33.17 -75.41
N THR A 28 15.94 -32.23 -75.76
CA THR A 28 15.02 -32.35 -76.89
C THR A 28 15.36 -31.25 -77.87
N ASP A 29 15.80 -31.68 -79.05
CA ASP A 29 15.98 -30.89 -80.25
C ASP A 29 14.62 -30.26 -80.60
N VAL A 30 14.47 -28.94 -80.42
CA VAL A 30 13.25 -28.21 -80.75
C VAL A 30 13.53 -27.33 -81.96
N MET A 31 12.82 -27.66 -83.05
CA MET A 31 12.79 -26.95 -84.33
C MET A 31 12.53 -25.43 -84.17
N PRO A 32 13.26 -24.55 -84.87
CA PRO A 32 13.25 -23.10 -84.66
C PRO A 32 11.96 -22.37 -85.09
N GLY A 33 10.97 -23.05 -85.70
CA GLY A 33 9.73 -22.44 -86.19
C GLY A 33 8.60 -22.27 -85.16
N ILE A 34 8.46 -23.19 -84.19
CA ILE A 34 7.34 -23.20 -83.23
C ILE A 34 7.53 -22.18 -82.09
N ASN A 35 8.78 -21.78 -81.84
CA ASN A 35 9.13 -20.87 -80.74
C ASN A 35 8.64 -19.43 -80.95
N ARG A 36 8.30 -19.02 -82.18
CA ARG A 36 7.85 -17.65 -82.47
C ARG A 36 6.36 -17.45 -82.17
N GLU A 37 5.49 -18.34 -82.65
CA GLU A 37 4.04 -18.28 -82.33
C GLU A 37 3.75 -18.54 -80.85
N VAL A 38 4.50 -19.44 -80.20
CA VAL A 38 4.39 -19.65 -78.75
C VAL A 38 4.86 -18.42 -77.98
N ARG A 39 5.84 -17.66 -78.50
CA ARG A 39 6.31 -16.42 -77.87
C ARG A 39 5.33 -15.27 -78.05
N GLU A 40 4.72 -15.13 -79.24
CA GLU A 40 3.70 -14.11 -79.52
C GLU A 40 2.39 -14.42 -78.76
N SER A 41 1.96 -15.69 -78.69
CA SER A 41 0.80 -16.12 -77.89
C SER A 41 1.04 -15.97 -76.39
N ARG A 42 2.29 -16.15 -75.91
CA ARG A 42 2.66 -15.85 -74.52
C ARG A 42 2.69 -14.35 -74.25
N GLN A 43 3.06 -13.53 -75.22
CA GLN A 43 3.04 -12.08 -75.09
C GLN A 43 1.59 -11.57 -75.02
N THR A 44 0.71 -11.98 -75.93
CA THR A 44 -0.70 -11.56 -75.89
C THR A 44 -1.42 -12.04 -74.63
N PHE A 45 -1.19 -13.28 -74.19
CA PHE A 45 -1.73 -13.78 -72.92
C PHE A 45 -1.15 -13.05 -71.70
N GLN A 46 0.15 -12.71 -71.71
CA GLN A 46 0.73 -11.89 -70.65
C GLN A 46 0.12 -10.49 -70.60
N GLU A 47 -0.15 -9.88 -71.75
CA GLU A 47 -0.64 -8.51 -71.82
C GLU A 47 -2.14 -8.40 -71.53
N GLU A 48 -2.96 -9.30 -72.06
CA GLU A 48 -4.42 -9.23 -71.89
C GLU A 48 -4.90 -9.85 -70.58
N THR A 49 -4.21 -10.85 -70.05
CA THR A 49 -4.71 -11.62 -68.90
C THR A 49 -3.86 -11.40 -67.65
N VAL A 50 -2.53 -11.45 -67.77
CA VAL A 50 -1.65 -11.40 -66.60
C VAL A 50 -1.45 -9.97 -66.08
N LYS A 51 -1.21 -8.98 -66.96
CA LYS A 51 -1.05 -7.57 -66.56
C LYS A 51 -2.27 -6.98 -65.81
N PRO A 52 -3.53 -7.11 -66.29
CA PRO A 52 -4.68 -6.57 -65.58
C PRO A 52 -4.98 -7.34 -64.28
N ALA A 53 -4.78 -8.66 -64.25
CA ALA A 53 -4.90 -9.45 -63.02
C ALA A 53 -3.87 -9.01 -61.96
N LEU A 54 -2.63 -8.71 -62.37
CA LEU A 54 -1.59 -8.18 -61.47
C LEU A 54 -1.92 -6.77 -60.97
N GLN A 55 -2.52 -5.91 -61.81
CA GLN A 55 -3.00 -4.58 -61.41
C GLN A 55 -4.13 -4.67 -60.38
N GLN A 56 -5.13 -5.52 -60.61
CA GLN A 56 -6.22 -5.75 -59.64
C GLN A 56 -5.70 -6.32 -58.31
N ILE A 57 -4.77 -7.28 -58.35
CA ILE A 57 -4.14 -7.82 -57.13
C ILE A 57 -3.36 -6.72 -56.40
N ARG A 58 -2.73 -5.80 -57.12
CA ARG A 58 -1.99 -4.68 -56.53
C ARG A 58 -2.92 -3.67 -55.87
N GLU A 59 -4.00 -3.27 -56.54
CA GLU A 59 -5.02 -2.37 -55.99
C GLU A 59 -5.71 -2.97 -54.77
N GLN A 60 -6.09 -4.26 -54.81
CA GLN A 60 -6.65 -4.97 -53.65
C GLN A 60 -5.66 -5.02 -52.48
N ARG A 61 -4.37 -5.24 -52.76
CA ARG A 61 -3.33 -5.21 -51.71
C ARG A 61 -3.13 -3.81 -51.15
N GLU A 62 -3.21 -2.76 -51.96
CA GLU A 62 -3.08 -1.38 -51.51
C GLU A 62 -4.29 -0.95 -50.67
N SER A 63 -5.53 -1.29 -51.09
CA SER A 63 -6.75 -1.05 -50.29
C SER A 63 -6.73 -1.80 -48.97
N ALA A 64 -6.41 -3.10 -48.99
CA ALA A 64 -6.32 -3.91 -47.77
C ALA A 64 -5.20 -3.41 -46.83
N ARG A 65 -4.11 -2.87 -47.36
CA ARG A 65 -3.06 -2.21 -46.57
C ARG A 65 -3.54 -0.89 -45.96
N GLY A 66 -4.33 -0.10 -46.70
CA GLY A 66 -4.97 1.12 -46.19
C GLY A 66 -5.88 0.83 -44.99
N GLU A 67 -6.84 -0.07 -45.18
CA GLU A 67 -7.81 -0.47 -44.15
C GLU A 67 -7.14 -1.07 -42.91
N THR A 68 -6.14 -1.94 -43.10
CA THR A 68 -5.39 -2.52 -41.96
C THR A 68 -4.58 -1.48 -41.20
N ASN A 69 -4.03 -0.47 -41.89
CA ASN A 69 -3.32 0.63 -41.23
C ASN A 69 -4.28 1.53 -40.45
N GLU A 70 -5.46 1.83 -40.99
CA GLU A 70 -6.50 2.62 -40.32
C GLU A 70 -7.03 1.91 -39.06
N VAL A 71 -7.36 0.62 -39.16
CA VAL A 71 -7.77 -0.18 -37.99
C VAL A 71 -6.67 -0.24 -36.95
N ARG A 72 -5.41 -0.38 -37.37
CA ARG A 72 -4.26 -0.38 -36.46
C ARG A 72 -4.08 0.97 -35.76
N ALA A 73 -4.28 2.07 -36.47
CA ALA A 73 -4.21 3.41 -35.90
C ALA A 73 -5.34 3.66 -34.89
N GLN A 74 -6.57 3.23 -35.19
CA GLN A 74 -7.71 3.30 -34.27
C GLN A 74 -7.47 2.49 -33.00
N ILE A 75 -7.02 1.24 -33.13
CA ILE A 75 -6.68 0.38 -31.98
C ILE A 75 -5.57 1.03 -31.14
N GLN A 76 -4.56 1.64 -31.77
CA GLN A 76 -3.50 2.34 -31.03
C GLN A 76 -4.03 3.55 -30.27
N SER A 77 -4.93 4.34 -30.87
CA SER A 77 -5.58 5.48 -30.20
C SER A 77 -6.39 5.02 -29.00
N GLU A 78 -7.25 4.02 -29.16
CA GLU A 78 -8.08 3.48 -28.07
C GLU A 78 -7.23 2.89 -26.94
N ILE A 79 -6.13 2.19 -27.27
CA ILE A 79 -5.20 1.68 -26.26
C ILE A 79 -4.52 2.83 -25.52
N GLN A 80 -4.13 3.89 -26.21
CA GLN A 80 -3.48 5.04 -25.59
C GLN A 80 -4.46 5.80 -24.67
N GLU A 81 -5.66 6.09 -25.15
CA GLU A 81 -6.74 6.71 -24.37
C GLU A 81 -7.12 5.86 -23.15
N GLY A 82 -7.23 4.54 -23.32
CA GLY A 82 -7.48 3.60 -22.23
C GLY A 82 -6.35 3.58 -21.20
N ARG A 83 -5.09 3.69 -21.63
CA ARG A 83 -3.93 3.79 -20.73
C ARG A 83 -3.94 5.10 -19.95
N GLU A 84 -4.21 6.22 -20.60
CA GLU A 84 -4.28 7.53 -19.96
C GLU A 84 -5.43 7.60 -18.95
N ALA A 85 -6.62 7.14 -19.32
CA ALA A 85 -7.76 7.04 -18.43
C ALA A 85 -7.46 6.16 -17.20
N LEU A 86 -6.78 5.03 -17.39
CA LEU A 86 -6.40 4.13 -16.30
C LEU A 86 -5.31 4.74 -15.41
N GLN A 87 -4.36 5.48 -15.96
CA GLN A 87 -3.36 6.23 -15.19
C GLN A 87 -4.02 7.31 -14.34
N GLU A 88 -4.98 8.05 -14.91
CA GLU A 88 -5.70 9.10 -14.19
C GLU A 88 -6.57 8.52 -13.07
N GLN A 89 -7.32 7.45 -13.33
CA GLN A 89 -8.06 6.73 -12.30
C GLN A 89 -7.15 6.25 -11.17
N LYS A 90 -5.97 5.70 -11.51
CA LYS A 90 -4.96 5.31 -10.50
C LYS A 90 -4.41 6.50 -9.72
N ARG A 91 -4.33 7.69 -10.30
CA ARG A 91 -3.88 8.91 -9.63
C ARG A 91 -4.94 9.37 -8.63
N VAL A 92 -6.18 9.55 -9.09
CA VAL A 92 -7.33 9.94 -8.25
C VAL A 92 -7.53 8.95 -7.10
N PHE A 93 -7.53 7.64 -7.38
CA PHE A 93 -7.66 6.62 -6.35
C PHE A 93 -6.54 6.67 -5.29
N ARG A 94 -5.30 6.92 -5.71
CA ARG A 94 -4.16 7.08 -4.77
C ARG A 94 -4.32 8.32 -3.91
N GLU A 95 -4.77 9.43 -4.47
CA GLU A 95 -5.03 10.66 -3.71
C GLU A 95 -6.18 10.49 -2.70
N ASP A 96 -7.27 9.86 -3.11
CA ASP A 96 -8.40 9.56 -2.23
C ASP A 96 -8.01 8.60 -1.10
N LEU A 97 -7.22 7.57 -1.39
CA LEU A 97 -6.66 6.68 -0.37
C LEU A 97 -5.77 7.46 0.60
N ARG A 98 -4.89 8.33 0.11
CA ARG A 98 -4.04 9.17 0.97
C ARG A 98 -4.88 10.07 1.89
N LYS A 99 -5.92 10.72 1.36
CA LYS A 99 -6.83 11.56 2.14
C LYS A 99 -7.58 10.75 3.21
N LYS A 100 -8.14 9.59 2.85
CA LYS A 100 -8.85 8.70 3.78
C LYS A 100 -7.94 8.12 4.87
N LEU A 101 -6.71 7.76 4.52
CA LEU A 101 -5.73 7.27 5.49
C LEU A 101 -5.30 8.38 6.45
N ALA A 102 -5.06 9.59 5.94
CA ALA A 102 -4.70 10.74 6.77
C ALA A 102 -5.84 11.11 7.75
N SER A 103 -7.09 11.19 7.28
CA SER A 103 -8.24 11.51 8.15
C SER A 103 -8.48 10.40 9.18
N GLY A 104 -8.42 9.13 8.76
CA GLY A 104 -8.60 7.98 9.64
C GLY A 104 -7.51 7.88 10.72
N LEU A 105 -6.25 8.16 10.36
CA LEU A 105 -5.15 8.20 11.32
C LEU A 105 -5.34 9.33 12.33
N ARG A 106 -5.68 10.54 11.89
CA ARG A 106 -5.91 11.70 12.77
C ARG A 106 -7.02 11.42 13.79
N ALA A 107 -8.14 10.85 13.34
CA ALA A 107 -9.24 10.48 14.23
C ALA A 107 -8.81 9.45 15.29
N ARG A 108 -8.01 8.45 14.89
CA ARG A 108 -7.46 7.45 15.82
C ARG A 108 -6.52 8.09 16.85
N ILE A 109 -5.57 8.92 16.41
CA ILE A 109 -4.63 9.62 17.30
C ILE A 109 -5.40 10.50 18.29
N THR A 110 -6.36 11.28 17.81
CA THR A 110 -7.21 12.15 18.67
C THR A 110 -7.91 11.35 19.76
N LYS A 111 -8.53 10.22 19.38
CA LYS A 111 -9.20 9.32 20.32
C LYS A 111 -8.24 8.74 21.35
N THR A 112 -7.02 8.39 20.95
CA THR A 112 -5.99 7.92 21.88
C THR A 112 -5.57 9.02 22.85
N LEU A 113 -5.31 10.24 22.37
CA LEU A 113 -4.93 11.37 23.22
C LEU A 113 -6.00 11.69 24.28
N LEU A 114 -7.28 11.67 23.91
CA LEU A 114 -8.39 11.85 24.86
C LEU A 114 -8.39 10.78 25.96
N ARG A 115 -8.16 9.51 25.60
CA ARG A 115 -8.06 8.42 26.59
C ARG A 115 -6.85 8.59 27.50
N LEU A 116 -5.73 9.10 26.98
CA LEU A 116 -4.54 9.36 27.79
C LEU A 116 -4.81 10.49 28.81
N ASP A 117 -5.51 11.57 28.40
CA ASP A 117 -5.94 12.63 29.34
C ASP A 117 -6.83 12.07 30.45
N GLU A 118 -7.84 11.25 30.10
CA GLU A 118 -8.74 10.61 31.07
C GLU A 118 -7.97 9.74 32.08
N VAL A 119 -6.95 9.01 31.60
CA VAL A 119 -6.07 8.21 32.47
C VAL A 119 -5.31 9.11 33.44
N ILE A 120 -4.74 10.22 32.99
CA ILE A 120 -4.02 11.17 33.86
C ILE A 120 -4.94 11.73 34.94
N VAL A 121 -6.14 12.19 34.59
CA VAL A 121 -7.13 12.68 35.56
C VAL A 121 -7.45 11.60 36.61
N ARG A 122 -7.53 10.33 36.19
CA ARG A 122 -7.72 9.21 37.12
C ARG A 122 -6.54 9.00 38.05
N LEU A 123 -5.30 9.09 37.55
CA LEU A 123 -4.08 8.96 38.35
C LEU A 123 -3.97 10.09 39.39
N GLU A 124 -4.30 11.32 39.02
CA GLU A 124 -4.34 12.46 39.97
C GLU A 124 -5.34 12.24 41.10
N ASN A 125 -6.54 11.75 40.76
CA ASN A 125 -7.54 11.42 41.77
C ASN A 125 -7.10 10.28 42.69
N ILE A 126 -6.34 9.31 42.17
CA ILE A 126 -5.72 8.26 43.00
C ILE A 126 -4.66 8.87 43.91
N ASN A 127 -3.78 9.74 43.41
CA ASN A 127 -2.76 10.42 44.22
C ASN A 127 -3.40 11.21 45.38
N LYS A 128 -4.48 11.98 45.12
CA LYS A 128 -5.23 12.68 46.19
C LYS A 128 -5.77 11.74 47.27
N ARG A 129 -6.25 10.55 46.87
CA ARG A 129 -6.72 9.52 47.82
C ARG A 129 -5.57 8.93 48.64
N ILE A 130 -4.41 8.70 48.02
CA ILE A 130 -3.20 8.24 48.72
C ILE A 130 -2.78 9.29 49.75
N GLU A 131 -2.75 10.57 49.39
CA GLU A 131 -2.43 11.67 50.30
C GLU A 131 -3.37 11.74 51.50
N THR A 132 -4.69 11.62 51.26
CA THR A 132 -5.69 11.58 52.34
C THR A 132 -5.45 10.39 53.28
N ARG A 133 -4.97 9.26 52.75
CA ARG A 133 -4.64 8.09 53.58
C ARG A 133 -3.33 8.30 54.34
N ILE A 134 -2.33 8.94 53.73
CA ILE A 134 -1.08 9.36 54.37
C ILE A 134 -1.39 10.25 55.58
N THR A 135 -2.20 11.30 55.42
CA THR A 135 -2.54 12.21 56.53
C THR A 135 -3.26 11.48 57.67
N ARG A 136 -4.08 10.48 57.34
CA ARG A 136 -4.71 9.63 58.36
C ARG A 136 -3.69 8.76 59.10
N LEU A 137 -2.77 8.11 58.40
CA LEU A 137 -1.71 7.31 59.03
C LEU A 137 -0.83 8.19 59.95
N GLU A 138 -0.57 9.44 59.56
CA GLU A 138 0.16 10.40 60.40
C GLU A 138 -0.60 10.75 61.68
N SER A 139 -1.93 10.92 61.60
CA SER A 139 -2.77 11.10 62.80
C SER A 139 -2.82 9.86 63.71
N GLU A 140 -2.57 8.67 63.15
CA GLU A 140 -2.46 7.40 63.87
C GLU A 140 -1.03 7.17 64.43
N GLY A 141 -0.11 8.13 64.25
CA GLY A 141 1.27 8.07 64.76
C GLY A 141 2.27 7.34 63.85
N LEU A 142 1.86 6.92 62.66
CA LEU A 142 2.73 6.28 61.67
C LEU A 142 3.40 7.34 60.77
N THR A 143 4.66 7.12 60.38
CA THR A 143 5.43 8.04 59.53
C THR A 143 5.68 7.45 58.13
N PRO A 144 4.78 7.68 57.15
CA PRO A 144 4.85 7.10 55.81
C PRO A 144 5.87 7.81 54.88
N VAL A 145 7.14 7.92 55.30
CA VAL A 145 8.19 8.70 54.58
C VAL A 145 8.41 8.19 53.14
N THR A 146 8.54 6.87 52.96
CA THR A 146 8.75 6.26 51.64
C THR A 146 7.55 6.45 50.72
N THR A 147 6.33 6.31 51.26
CA THR A 147 5.10 6.52 50.49
C THR A 147 4.96 7.97 50.04
N LYS A 148 5.33 8.95 50.88
CA LYS A 148 5.34 10.38 50.50
C LYS A 148 6.27 10.64 49.31
N ALA A 149 7.48 10.08 49.33
CA ALA A 149 8.42 10.20 48.23
C ALA A 149 7.86 9.60 46.92
N MET A 150 7.26 8.41 46.98
CA MET A 150 6.66 7.77 45.80
C MET A 150 5.43 8.53 45.26
N VAL A 151 4.62 9.15 46.11
CA VAL A 151 3.53 10.02 45.66
C VAL A 151 4.06 11.25 44.93
N GLN A 152 5.15 11.85 45.43
CA GLN A 152 5.79 12.98 44.78
C GLN A 152 6.34 12.60 43.39
N GLU A 153 7.06 11.47 43.30
CA GLU A 153 7.52 10.93 42.01
C GLU A 153 6.36 10.65 41.04
N SER A 154 5.27 10.06 41.53
CA SER A 154 4.06 9.82 40.75
C SER A 154 3.45 11.11 40.17
N LYS A 155 3.45 12.20 40.93
CA LYS A 155 2.99 13.52 40.45
C LYS A 155 3.91 14.08 39.36
N GLU A 156 5.21 14.05 39.59
CA GLU A 156 6.21 14.52 38.61
C GLU A 156 6.08 13.77 37.28
N LYS A 157 5.95 12.43 37.35
CA LYS A 157 5.71 11.61 36.16
C LYS A 157 4.37 11.92 35.49
N SER A 158 3.32 12.23 36.26
CA SER A 158 2.02 12.65 35.72
C SER A 158 2.11 14.00 34.99
N ASP A 159 2.88 14.95 35.50
CA ASP A 159 3.08 16.27 34.87
C ASP A 159 3.94 16.18 33.60
N LEU A 160 4.97 15.32 33.61
CA LEU A 160 5.71 14.98 32.40
C LEU A 160 4.79 14.36 31.34
N ALA A 161 3.91 13.43 31.75
CA ALA A 161 2.94 12.82 30.84
C ALA A 161 1.94 13.83 30.25
N LYS A 162 1.44 14.79 31.05
CA LYS A 162 0.62 15.91 30.52
C LYS A 162 1.36 16.71 29.47
N THR A 163 2.61 17.04 29.75
CA THR A 163 3.46 17.79 28.81
C THR A 163 3.64 17.03 27.51
N SER A 164 3.94 15.71 27.58
CA SER A 164 4.03 14.85 26.40
C SER A 164 2.71 14.77 25.61
N ILE A 165 1.57 14.66 26.28
CA ILE A 165 0.25 14.66 25.64
C ILE A 165 -0.03 16.02 24.97
N GLN A 166 0.29 17.12 25.62
CA GLN A 166 0.13 18.47 25.06
C GLN A 166 1.00 18.67 23.81
N ASN A 167 2.26 18.23 23.86
CA ASN A 167 3.16 18.24 22.70
C ASN A 167 2.59 17.41 21.55
N ALA A 168 2.02 16.23 21.85
CA ALA A 168 1.35 15.40 20.84
C ALA A 168 0.12 16.07 20.23
N LYS A 169 -0.70 16.77 21.03
CA LYS A 169 -1.85 17.55 20.55
C LYS A 169 -1.39 18.69 19.63
N MET A 170 -0.33 19.40 20.01
CA MET A 170 0.24 20.48 19.20
C MET A 170 0.79 19.95 17.88
N ALA A 171 1.55 18.84 17.90
CA ALA A 171 2.06 18.21 16.69
C ALA A 171 0.92 17.75 15.76
N LEU A 172 -0.15 17.18 16.32
CA LEU A 172 -1.34 16.80 15.55
C LEU A 172 -2.06 18.01 14.92
N ALA A 173 -2.15 19.13 15.64
CA ALA A 173 -2.72 20.37 15.13
C ALA A 173 -1.88 20.97 13.99
N SER A 174 -0.55 21.03 14.16
CA SER A 174 0.38 21.48 13.11
C SER A 174 0.32 20.59 11.87
N ALA A 175 0.24 19.27 12.07
CA ALA A 175 0.04 18.30 11.01
C ALA A 175 -1.27 18.48 10.25
N ALA A 176 -2.32 19.02 10.88
CA ALA A 176 -3.60 19.27 10.22
C ALA A 176 -3.50 20.34 9.13
N ILE A 177 -2.56 21.29 9.29
CA ILE A 177 -2.35 22.45 8.41
C ILE A 177 -1.41 22.08 7.24
N SER A 178 -0.45 21.18 7.45
CA SER A 178 0.50 20.74 6.40
C SER A 178 -0.11 19.71 5.44
N ALA A 179 0.07 19.93 4.13
CA ALA A 179 -0.36 19.00 3.07
C ALA A 179 0.47 17.71 3.01
N THR A 180 1.66 17.71 3.62
CA THR A 180 2.60 16.58 3.67
C THR A 180 2.86 16.24 5.14
N THR A 181 1.86 15.71 5.83
CA THR A 181 2.05 15.24 7.21
C THR A 181 2.97 14.02 7.22
N ASP A 182 4.12 14.10 7.90
CA ASP A 182 4.89 12.90 8.21
C ASP A 182 4.13 12.07 9.27
N THR A 183 3.49 11.02 8.79
CA THR A 183 2.69 10.13 9.64
C THR A 183 3.54 9.32 10.62
N GLU A 184 4.84 9.18 10.37
CA GLU A 184 5.76 8.44 11.23
C GLU A 184 6.15 9.27 12.45
N GLU A 185 6.45 10.55 12.25
CA GLU A 185 6.73 11.50 13.33
C GLU A 185 5.57 11.58 14.33
N LEU A 186 4.33 11.72 13.83
CA LEU A 186 3.13 11.71 14.69
C LEU A 186 2.99 10.43 15.51
N ARG A 187 3.31 9.27 14.92
CA ARG A 187 3.27 7.98 15.64
C ARG A 187 4.34 7.93 16.73
N ASN A 188 5.54 8.44 16.46
CA ASN A 188 6.63 8.45 17.43
C ASN A 188 6.31 9.38 18.61
N ILE A 189 5.75 10.56 18.34
CA ILE A 189 5.29 11.48 19.38
C ILE A 189 4.16 10.86 20.21
N LEU A 190 3.19 10.18 19.56
CA LEU A 190 2.13 9.48 20.28
C LEU A 190 2.68 8.36 21.18
N LYS A 191 3.61 7.54 20.67
CA LYS A 191 4.27 6.50 21.47
C LYS A 191 5.02 7.08 22.67
N ALA A 192 5.70 8.22 22.49
CA ALA A 192 6.37 8.90 23.60
C ALA A 192 5.36 9.31 24.68
N ALA A 193 4.22 9.88 24.31
CA ALA A 193 3.14 10.20 25.25
C ALA A 193 2.57 8.95 25.95
N GLU A 194 2.34 7.85 25.22
CA GLU A 194 1.91 6.57 25.80
C GLU A 194 2.91 6.03 26.82
N MET A 195 4.21 6.11 26.53
CA MET A 195 5.26 5.69 27.46
C MET A 195 5.29 6.56 28.72
N SER A 196 5.20 7.89 28.59
CA SER A 196 5.14 8.79 29.76
C SER A 196 3.93 8.48 30.65
N VAL A 197 2.75 8.21 30.07
CA VAL A 197 1.55 7.83 30.84
C VAL A 197 1.73 6.46 31.52
N LYS A 198 2.41 5.52 30.87
CA LYS A 198 2.74 4.22 31.46
C LYS A 198 3.68 4.36 32.66
N GLU A 199 4.70 5.21 32.56
CA GLU A 199 5.60 5.52 33.69
C GLU A 199 4.83 6.14 34.86
N ALA A 200 3.97 7.13 34.61
CA ALA A 200 3.12 7.74 35.64
C ALA A 200 2.23 6.70 36.33
N LYS A 201 1.64 5.77 35.55
CA LYS A 201 0.85 4.67 36.09
C LYS A 201 1.68 3.75 36.98
N THR A 202 2.88 3.36 36.54
CA THR A 202 3.77 2.49 37.34
C THR A 202 4.13 3.17 38.66
N ALA A 203 4.56 4.44 38.63
CA ALA A 203 4.87 5.20 39.84
C ALA A 203 3.68 5.32 40.80
N THR A 204 2.46 5.49 40.26
CA THR A 204 1.23 5.48 41.08
C THR A 204 0.99 4.10 41.72
N VAL A 205 1.22 3.01 40.99
CA VAL A 205 1.08 1.64 41.51
C VAL A 205 2.10 1.36 42.61
N ASP A 206 3.34 1.82 42.45
CA ASP A 206 4.40 1.67 43.46
C ASP A 206 4.05 2.45 44.73
N ALA A 207 3.51 3.67 44.60
CA ALA A 207 2.98 4.44 45.73
C ALA A 207 1.84 3.70 46.46
N ILE A 208 0.92 3.05 45.72
CA ILE A 208 -0.15 2.21 46.32
C ILE A 208 0.45 1.01 47.06
N ALA A 209 1.44 0.34 46.47
CA ALA A 209 2.08 -0.83 47.07
C ALA A 209 2.78 -0.46 48.38
N SER A 210 3.53 0.65 48.39
CA SER A 210 4.15 1.20 49.60
C SER A 210 3.12 1.53 50.68
N LEU A 211 2.01 2.18 50.32
CA LEU A 211 0.94 2.53 51.27
C LEU A 211 0.31 1.28 51.93
N ARG A 212 0.16 0.19 51.18
CA ARG A 212 -0.42 -1.07 51.69
C ARG A 212 0.48 -1.74 52.74
N GLY A 213 1.79 -1.63 52.60
CA GLY A 213 2.75 -2.20 53.55
C GLY A 213 2.67 -1.62 54.96
N LEU A 214 2.11 -0.41 55.12
CA LEU A 214 2.02 0.28 56.41
C LEU A 214 0.77 -0.07 57.23
N GLY A 215 -0.23 -0.70 56.61
CA GLY A 215 -1.56 -0.90 57.21
C GLY A 215 -1.92 -2.33 57.59
N GLN A 216 -1.05 -3.31 57.30
CA GLN A 216 -1.26 -4.68 57.77
C GLN A 216 -0.47 -4.89 59.07
N PRO A 217 -1.13 -5.24 60.20
CA PRO A 217 -0.40 -5.75 61.34
C PRO A 217 0.33 -7.01 60.86
N ALA A 218 1.64 -7.11 61.13
CA ALA A 218 2.37 -8.33 60.88
C ALA A 218 1.63 -9.46 61.61
N THR A 219 1.01 -10.38 60.88
CA THR A 219 0.47 -11.60 61.45
C THR A 219 1.68 -12.39 61.93
N THR A 220 2.04 -12.23 63.20
CA THR A 220 3.02 -13.08 63.89
C THR A 220 2.42 -14.47 63.95
N THR A 221 2.70 -15.28 62.94
CA THR A 221 2.48 -16.72 63.00
C THR A 221 3.45 -17.25 64.04
N GLU A 222 2.97 -17.49 65.25
CA GLU A 222 3.73 -18.20 66.27
C GLU A 222 4.15 -19.56 65.68
N SER A 223 5.46 -19.80 65.54
CA SER A 223 5.97 -21.10 65.13
C SER A 223 5.68 -22.07 66.27
N VAL A 224 4.64 -22.88 66.12
CA VAL A 224 4.41 -24.05 66.98
C VAL A 224 5.52 -25.05 66.65
N THR A 225 6.59 -25.02 67.43
CA THR A 225 7.65 -26.03 67.41
C THR A 225 7.08 -27.32 68.03
N PRO A 226 7.20 -28.49 67.36
CA PRO A 226 6.67 -29.76 67.84
C PRO A 226 7.40 -30.30 69.09
#